data_AF-A0A662I9F5-F1
#
_entry.id   AF-A0A662I9F5-F1
#
_cell.length_a   1.000
_cell.length_b   1.000
_cell.length_c   1.000
_cell.angle_alpha   90.00
_cell.angle_beta   90.00
_cell.angle_gamma   90.00
#
_symmetry.space_group_name_H-M   'P 1'
#
loop_
_entity.id
_entity.type
_entity.pdbx_description
1 polymer ?
#
loop_
_entity_poly.entity_id
_entity_poly.type
_entity_poly.pdbx_seq_one_letter_code
_entity_poly.pdbx_strand_id
1 'polypeptide(L)'
;MGFFSRIGIWLRSEADAVPLALVLLVSPLTPLATLRQLRELGEYSYLPDPEELLVREPDALGEKMREVLRAALLAQRAGRRSVLEQELDELMARTGMELEVADYHLSQLFQLASLFTTVIPVTLASVVLFTNPGAVAPLLLACAAAAAILGAVAGLGVFPRELALPTPPLKSFTAMVLLPLTYLALVALGMVGVGIECPVLLSTALGTIPLSLTQLSWRRRVLATYREARELVRKAGMASYNVFAALGIKDPAYLLSGRW
;
A
#
# COMPACT_ATOMS: atom_id res chain seq x y z
N MET A 1 -14.26 12.04 18.50
CA MET A 1 -13.45 11.63 17.32
C MET A 1 -14.35 11.60 16.10
N GLY A 2 -13.94 12.23 15.00
CA GLY A 2 -14.70 12.22 13.75
C GLY A 2 -14.68 10.85 13.06
N PHE A 3 -15.63 10.60 12.17
CA PHE A 3 -15.72 9.35 11.40
C PHE A 3 -14.44 9.08 10.58
N PHE A 4 -13.88 10.11 9.95
CA PHE A 4 -12.63 10.02 9.18
C PHE A 4 -11.41 9.68 10.04
N SER A 5 -11.32 10.20 11.28
CA SER A 5 -10.21 9.86 12.17
C SER A 5 -10.30 8.40 12.63
N ARG A 6 -11.52 7.87 12.84
CA ARG A 6 -11.72 6.46 13.17
C ARG A 6 -11.31 5.54 12.02
N ILE A 7 -11.69 5.88 10.79
CA ILE A 7 -11.29 5.10 9.61
C ILE A 7 -9.77 5.13 9.43
N GLY A 8 -9.13 6.29 9.61
CA GLY A 8 -7.67 6.39 9.50
C GLY A 8 -6.94 5.55 10.56
N ILE A 9 -7.41 5.58 11.81
CA ILE A 9 -6.88 4.74 12.90
C ILE A 9 -7.10 3.26 12.59
N TRP A 10 -8.30 2.89 12.14
CA TRP A 10 -8.63 1.53 11.75
C TRP A 10 -7.69 1.02 10.63
N LEU A 11 -7.53 1.81 9.56
CA LEU A 11 -6.64 1.50 8.44
C LEU A 11 -5.19 1.29 8.89
N ARG A 12 -4.70 2.21 9.73
CA ARG A 12 -3.34 2.16 10.25
C ARG A 12 -3.16 0.93 11.15
N SER A 13 -4.14 0.64 12.00
CA SER A 13 -4.09 -0.49 12.90
C SER A 13 -4.11 -1.84 12.18
N GLU A 14 -4.79 -1.98 11.04
CA GLU A 14 -4.69 -3.21 10.23
C GLU A 14 -3.28 -3.42 9.69
N ALA A 15 -2.68 -2.39 9.08
CA ALA A 15 -1.33 -2.49 8.51
C ALA A 15 -0.25 -2.77 9.58
N ASP A 16 -0.42 -2.19 10.76
CA ASP A 16 0.53 -2.23 11.86
C ASP A 16 0.43 -3.50 12.73
N ALA A 17 -0.56 -4.37 12.50
CA ALA A 17 -0.82 -5.54 13.35
C ALA A 17 0.30 -6.58 13.33
N VAL A 18 0.73 -7.01 12.14
CA VAL A 18 1.80 -8.02 11.98
C VAL A 18 3.17 -7.49 12.44
N PRO A 19 3.61 -6.26 12.07
CA PRO A 19 4.84 -5.68 12.60
C PRO A 19 4.85 -5.60 14.12
N LEU A 20 3.74 -5.18 14.73
CA LEU A 20 3.65 -5.11 16.19
C LEU A 20 3.76 -6.49 16.83
N ALA A 21 3.05 -7.50 16.31
CA ALA A 21 3.13 -8.87 16.83
C ALA A 21 4.56 -9.42 16.80
N LEU A 22 5.31 -9.18 15.70
CA LEU A 22 6.72 -9.55 15.59
C LEU A 22 7.60 -8.85 16.63
N VAL A 23 7.41 -7.54 16.83
CA VAL A 23 8.18 -6.79 17.83
C VAL A 23 7.89 -7.28 19.25
N LEU A 24 6.62 -7.54 19.57
CA LEU A 24 6.23 -8.10 20.86
C LEU A 24 6.81 -9.49 21.11
N LEU A 25 6.98 -10.30 20.06
CA LEU A 25 7.56 -11.63 20.15
C LEU A 25 9.07 -11.60 20.41
N VAL A 26 9.78 -10.77 19.64
CA VAL A 26 11.24 -10.71 19.63
C VAL A 26 11.79 -9.86 20.78
N SER A 27 11.01 -8.89 21.27
CA SER A 27 11.42 -8.01 22.36
C SER A 27 11.87 -8.80 23.60
N PRO A 28 12.94 -8.39 24.29
CA PRO A 28 13.34 -9.01 25.55
C PRO A 28 12.37 -8.67 26.70
N LEU A 29 11.58 -7.60 26.56
CA LEU A 29 10.62 -7.18 27.57
C LEU A 29 9.31 -7.99 27.49
N THR A 30 8.46 -7.85 28.50
CA THR A 30 7.12 -8.43 28.42
C THR A 30 6.26 -7.67 27.39
N PRO A 31 5.23 -8.29 26.80
CA PRO A 31 4.47 -7.66 25.71
C PRO A 31 3.90 -6.28 26.06
N LEU A 32 3.32 -6.13 27.26
CA LEU A 32 2.75 -4.84 27.67
C LEU A 32 3.81 -3.77 27.96
N ALA A 33 4.95 -4.17 28.53
CA ALA A 33 6.08 -3.26 28.75
C ALA A 33 6.68 -2.79 27.42
N THR A 34 6.77 -3.68 26.44
CA THR A 34 7.21 -3.36 25.08
C THR A 34 6.26 -2.37 24.42
N LEU A 35 4.94 -2.59 24.52
CA LEU A 35 3.94 -1.67 23.97
C LEU A 35 4.03 -0.27 24.61
N ARG A 36 4.22 -0.21 25.93
CA ARG A 36 4.43 1.06 26.65
C ARG A 36 5.68 1.78 26.14
N GLN A 37 6.79 1.07 26.01
CA GLN A 37 8.05 1.67 25.56
C GLN A 37 7.96 2.17 24.10
N LEU A 38 7.31 1.41 23.21
CA LEU A 38 7.08 1.86 21.83
C LEU A 38 6.28 3.17 21.80
N ARG A 39 5.25 3.28 22.64
CA ARG A 39 4.45 4.51 22.77
C ARG A 39 5.24 5.69 23.34
N GLU A 40 6.10 5.45 24.33
CA GLU A 40 7.00 6.48 24.89
C GLU A 40 8.00 6.99 23.84
N LEU A 41 8.42 6.14 22.90
CA LEU A 41 9.25 6.51 21.74
C LEU A 41 8.46 7.27 20.65
N GLY A 42 7.15 7.43 20.81
CA GLY A 42 6.26 8.06 19.83
C GLY A 42 5.76 7.11 18.73
N GLU A 43 6.23 5.87 18.72
CA GLU A 43 5.74 4.82 17.82
C GLU A 43 4.41 4.25 18.36
N TYR A 44 3.43 4.00 17.48
CA TYR A 44 2.11 3.49 17.88
C TYR A 44 1.34 4.36 18.90
N SER A 45 1.54 5.67 18.90
CA SER A 45 0.87 6.61 19.82
C SER A 45 -0.66 6.61 19.78
N TYR A 46 -1.25 6.06 18.71
CA TYR A 46 -2.70 5.92 18.53
C TYR A 46 -3.31 4.72 19.28
N LEU A 47 -2.48 3.79 19.78
CA LEU A 47 -2.94 2.65 20.57
C LEU A 47 -3.28 3.08 22.00
N PRO A 48 -4.27 2.44 22.64
CA PRO A 48 -4.63 2.70 24.04
C PRO A 48 -3.51 2.30 25.01
N ASP A 49 -3.61 2.78 26.25
CA ASP A 49 -2.66 2.41 27.31
C ASP A 49 -2.78 0.92 27.67
N PRO A 50 -1.66 0.25 28.02
CA PRO A 50 -1.71 -1.14 28.45
C PRO A 50 -2.61 -1.34 29.68
N GLU A 51 -2.77 -0.30 30.50
CA GLU A 51 -3.72 -0.27 31.62
C GLU A 51 -5.17 -0.17 31.15
N GLU A 52 -5.45 0.61 30.09
CA GLU A 52 -6.79 0.72 29.49
C GLU A 52 -7.21 -0.57 28.78
N LEU A 53 -6.25 -1.25 28.15
CA LEU A 53 -6.45 -2.55 27.48
C LEU A 53 -6.91 -3.66 28.44
N LEU A 54 -6.59 -3.56 29.74
CA LEU A 54 -7.05 -4.49 30.76
C LEU A 54 -8.52 -4.28 31.13
N VAL A 55 -9.05 -3.08 30.91
CA VAL A 55 -10.37 -2.65 31.36
C VAL A 55 -11.38 -2.67 30.22
N ARG A 56 -10.97 -2.29 29.01
CA ARG A 56 -11.87 -2.18 27.87
C ARG A 56 -11.19 -2.53 26.55
N GLU A 57 -11.91 -3.27 25.71
CA GLU A 57 -11.49 -3.51 24.34
C GLU A 57 -11.71 -2.25 23.47
N PRO A 58 -10.71 -1.84 22.68
CA PRO A 58 -10.81 -0.65 21.85
C PRO A 58 -11.67 -0.90 20.60
N ASP A 59 -12.82 -0.21 20.51
CA ASP A 59 -13.78 -0.33 19.40
C ASP A 59 -13.31 0.26 18.06
N ALA A 60 -12.27 1.11 18.08
CA ALA A 60 -11.79 1.84 16.90
C ALA A 60 -10.65 1.13 16.14
N LEU A 61 -10.17 -0.01 16.63
CA LEU A 61 -9.06 -0.75 16.03
C LEU A 61 -9.57 -1.84 15.07
N GLY A 62 -8.72 -2.19 14.09
CA GLY A 62 -8.91 -3.32 13.19
C GLY A 62 -9.04 -4.65 13.95
N GLU A 63 -9.70 -5.62 13.32
CA GLU A 63 -9.91 -6.94 13.92
C GLU A 63 -8.57 -7.63 14.26
N LYS A 64 -7.65 -7.67 13.29
CA LYS A 64 -6.30 -8.23 13.47
C LYS A 64 -5.52 -7.58 14.62
N MET A 65 -5.57 -6.25 14.74
CA MET A 65 -4.89 -5.54 15.83
C MET A 65 -5.49 -5.89 17.20
N ARG A 66 -6.82 -6.01 17.28
CA ARG A 66 -7.48 -6.44 18.53
C ARG A 66 -7.08 -7.86 18.91
N GLU A 67 -6.98 -8.76 17.94
CA GLU A 67 -6.49 -10.13 18.14
C GLU A 67 -5.05 -10.14 18.69
N VAL A 68 -4.12 -9.39 18.07
CA VAL A 68 -2.74 -9.23 18.56
C VAL A 68 -2.68 -8.70 19.99
N LEU A 69 -3.47 -7.68 20.32
CA LEU A 69 -3.49 -7.09 21.67
C LEU A 69 -4.08 -8.07 22.71
N ARG A 70 -5.10 -8.84 22.34
CA ARG A 70 -5.65 -9.92 23.19
C ARG A 70 -4.60 -11.00 23.42
N ALA A 71 -3.92 -11.44 22.37
CA ALA A 71 -2.84 -12.43 22.48
C ALA A 71 -1.69 -11.91 23.35
N ALA A 72 -1.33 -10.62 23.25
CA ALA A 72 -0.34 -9.99 24.10
C ALA A 72 -0.75 -9.97 25.58
N LEU A 73 -2.02 -9.68 25.87
CA LEU A 73 -2.59 -9.74 27.23
C LEU A 73 -2.59 -11.17 27.78
N LEU A 74 -2.97 -12.15 26.97
CA LEU A 74 -2.97 -13.56 27.35
C LEU A 74 -1.54 -14.07 27.58
N ALA A 75 -0.59 -13.71 26.73
CA ALA A 75 0.83 -14.06 26.89
C ALA A 75 1.42 -13.46 28.17
N GLN A 76 1.07 -12.20 28.50
CA GLN A 76 1.46 -11.56 29.76
C GLN A 76 0.89 -12.30 30.97
N ARG A 77 -0.41 -12.66 30.95
CA ARG A 77 -1.08 -13.35 32.06
C ARG A 77 -0.60 -14.78 32.24
N ALA A 78 -0.36 -15.49 31.13
CA ALA A 78 0.12 -16.86 31.14
C ALA A 78 1.64 -16.98 31.39
N GLY A 79 2.38 -15.88 31.23
CA GLY A 79 3.85 -15.86 31.30
C GLY A 79 4.52 -16.69 30.20
N ARG A 80 3.80 -17.00 29.11
CA ARG A 80 4.26 -17.85 28.00
C ARG A 80 4.18 -17.09 26.68
N ARG A 81 5.29 -17.10 25.92
CA ARG A 81 5.35 -16.50 24.57
C ARG A 81 4.69 -17.36 23.50
N SER A 82 4.51 -18.66 23.75
CA SER A 82 3.88 -19.60 22.81
C SER A 82 2.48 -19.17 22.34
N VAL A 83 1.75 -18.42 23.17
CA VAL A 83 0.42 -17.88 22.80
C VAL A 83 0.56 -16.82 21.70
N LEU A 84 1.59 -15.97 21.79
CA LEU A 84 1.85 -14.93 20.81
C LEU A 84 2.47 -15.52 19.53
N GLU A 85 3.28 -16.57 19.65
CA GLU A 85 3.80 -17.34 18.51
C GLU A 85 2.65 -17.96 17.70
N GLN A 86 1.72 -18.64 18.38
CA GLN A 86 0.57 -19.25 17.72
C GLN A 86 -0.31 -18.21 17.03
N GLU A 87 -0.56 -17.07 17.69
CA GLU A 87 -1.33 -15.97 17.08
C GLU A 87 -0.63 -15.41 15.84
N LEU A 88 0.69 -15.23 15.90
CA LEU A 88 1.46 -14.76 14.76
C LEU A 88 1.41 -15.75 13.59
N ASP A 89 1.53 -17.05 13.86
CA ASP A 89 1.42 -18.10 12.83
C ASP A 89 0.03 -18.10 12.18
N GLU A 90 -1.03 -17.93 12.97
CA GLU A 90 -2.40 -17.84 12.48
C GLU A 90 -2.64 -16.58 11.63
N LEU A 91 -2.13 -15.41 12.07
CA LEU A 91 -2.19 -14.17 11.31
C LEU A 91 -1.42 -14.27 9.98
N MET A 92 -0.25 -14.91 9.99
CA MET A 92 0.55 -15.14 8.78
C MET A 92 -0.17 -16.10 7.81
N ALA A 93 -0.77 -17.17 8.32
CA ALA A 93 -1.56 -18.10 7.51
C ALA A 93 -2.81 -17.41 6.91
N ARG A 94 -3.54 -16.64 7.71
CA ARG A 94 -4.71 -15.86 7.28
C ARG A 94 -4.33 -14.84 6.21
N THR A 95 -3.23 -14.11 6.40
CA THR A 95 -2.70 -13.15 5.42
C THR A 95 -2.27 -13.85 4.12
N GLY A 96 -1.69 -15.06 4.22
CA GLY A 96 -1.39 -15.91 3.06
C GLY A 96 -2.65 -16.27 2.27
N MET A 97 -3.70 -16.73 2.96
CA MET A 97 -4.99 -17.02 2.33
C MET A 97 -5.65 -15.78 1.72
N GLU A 98 -5.60 -14.64 2.41
CA GLU A 98 -6.10 -13.36 1.88
C GLU A 98 -5.36 -12.95 0.61
N LEU A 99 -4.05 -13.18 0.54
CA LEU A 99 -3.26 -12.90 -0.65
C LEU A 99 -3.63 -13.83 -1.83
N GLU A 100 -3.86 -15.11 -1.58
CA GLU A 100 -4.32 -16.05 -2.61
C GLU A 100 -5.71 -15.66 -3.15
N VAL A 101 -6.63 -15.28 -2.26
CA VAL A 101 -7.95 -14.76 -2.66
C VAL A 101 -7.83 -13.43 -3.41
N ALA A 102 -6.91 -12.56 -2.98
CA ALA A 102 -6.65 -11.30 -3.66
C ALA A 102 -6.14 -11.51 -5.09
N ASP A 103 -5.32 -12.53 -5.37
CA ASP A 103 -4.89 -12.88 -6.73
C ASP A 103 -6.09 -13.25 -7.63
N TYR A 104 -7.02 -14.04 -7.09
CA TYR A 104 -8.27 -14.36 -7.78
C TYR A 104 -9.11 -13.11 -8.08
N HIS A 105 -9.31 -12.24 -7.08
CA HIS A 105 -10.03 -10.99 -7.26
C HIS A 105 -9.32 -10.03 -8.22
N LEU A 106 -7.98 -9.96 -8.21
CA LEU A 106 -7.22 -9.14 -9.16
C LEU A 106 -7.43 -9.58 -10.60
N SER A 107 -7.51 -10.89 -10.85
CA SER A 107 -7.83 -11.43 -12.18
C SER A 107 -9.23 -10.98 -12.64
N GLN A 108 -10.23 -11.06 -11.77
CA GLN A 108 -11.59 -10.59 -12.06
C GLN A 108 -11.65 -9.08 -12.31
N LEU A 109 -10.94 -8.30 -11.48
CA LEU A 109 -10.87 -6.85 -11.61
C LEU A 109 -10.15 -6.44 -12.91
N PHE A 110 -9.13 -7.18 -13.32
CA PHE A 110 -8.45 -6.96 -14.60
C PHE A 110 -9.37 -7.25 -15.78
N GLN A 111 -10.17 -8.33 -15.72
CA GLN A 111 -11.19 -8.62 -16.73
C GLN A 111 -12.25 -7.51 -16.80
N LEU A 112 -12.74 -7.04 -15.65
CA LEU A 112 -13.69 -5.93 -15.57
C LEU A 112 -13.07 -4.65 -16.17
N ALA A 113 -11.86 -4.29 -15.76
CA ALA A 113 -11.15 -3.13 -16.29
C ALA A 113 -10.93 -3.23 -17.80
N SER A 114 -10.58 -4.42 -18.31
CA SER A 114 -10.43 -4.67 -19.74
C SER A 114 -11.74 -4.44 -20.51
N LEU A 115 -12.89 -4.90 -19.97
CA LEU A 115 -14.21 -4.66 -20.56
C LEU A 115 -14.53 -3.16 -20.66
N PHE A 116 -14.26 -2.39 -19.59
CA PHE A 116 -14.54 -0.95 -19.54
C PHE A 116 -13.54 -0.08 -20.32
N THR A 117 -12.32 -0.58 -20.57
CA THR A 117 -11.30 0.17 -21.32
C THR A 117 -11.28 -0.16 -22.81
N THR A 118 -11.67 -1.37 -23.20
CA THR A 118 -11.57 -1.82 -24.60
C THR A 118 -12.95 -2.11 -25.21
N VAL A 119 -13.68 -3.09 -24.67
CA VAL A 119 -14.89 -3.62 -25.32
C VAL A 119 -16.04 -2.60 -25.33
N ILE A 120 -16.36 -1.99 -24.18
CA ILE A 120 -17.45 -1.02 -24.07
C ILE A 120 -17.13 0.26 -24.87
N PRO A 121 -15.95 0.88 -24.74
CA PRO A 121 -15.63 2.08 -25.50
C PRO A 121 -15.62 1.85 -27.02
N VAL A 122 -15.06 0.73 -27.50
CA VAL A 122 -14.99 0.43 -28.94
C VAL A 122 -16.37 0.18 -29.54
N THR A 123 -17.22 -0.58 -28.86
CA THR A 123 -18.59 -0.85 -29.34
C THR A 123 -19.43 0.42 -29.36
N LEU A 124 -19.41 1.20 -28.28
CA LEU A 124 -20.13 2.47 -28.20
C LEU A 124 -19.60 3.51 -29.18
N ALA A 125 -18.29 3.66 -29.31
CA ALA A 125 -17.69 4.57 -30.29
C ALA A 125 -18.08 4.18 -31.72
N SER A 126 -18.10 2.88 -32.04
CA SER A 126 -18.50 2.41 -33.37
C SER A 126 -19.94 2.79 -33.70
N VAL A 127 -20.88 2.65 -32.77
CA VAL A 127 -22.29 3.02 -32.97
C VAL A 127 -22.46 4.55 -33.04
N VAL A 128 -21.81 5.29 -32.14
CA VAL A 128 -21.93 6.74 -32.05
C VAL A 128 -21.25 7.45 -33.21
N LEU A 129 -20.16 6.89 -33.76
CA LEU A 129 -19.47 7.45 -34.93
C LEU A 129 -20.41 7.61 -36.13
N PHE A 130 -21.32 6.66 -36.34
CA PHE A 130 -22.29 6.71 -37.44
C PHE A 130 -23.51 7.59 -37.15
N THR A 131 -23.77 7.92 -35.88
CA THR A 131 -24.95 8.71 -35.47
C THR A 131 -24.60 10.18 -35.25
N ASN A 132 -23.55 10.44 -34.47
CA ASN A 132 -23.04 11.77 -34.17
C ASN A 132 -21.52 11.69 -33.90
N PRO A 133 -20.66 12.02 -34.90
CA PRO A 133 -19.22 11.91 -34.75
C PRO A 133 -18.64 12.86 -33.68
N GLY A 134 -19.31 13.98 -33.40
CA GLY A 134 -18.88 14.93 -32.37
C GLY A 134 -19.04 14.41 -30.94
N ALA A 135 -19.92 13.42 -30.72
CA ALA A 135 -20.17 12.84 -29.40
C ALA A 135 -19.19 11.70 -29.03
N VAL A 136 -18.35 11.23 -29.96
CA VAL A 136 -17.43 10.10 -29.73
C VAL A 136 -16.37 10.45 -28.68
N ALA A 137 -15.71 11.61 -28.79
CA ALA A 137 -14.66 12.03 -27.88
C ALA A 137 -15.11 12.17 -26.41
N PRO A 138 -16.22 12.86 -26.06
CA PRO A 138 -16.67 12.96 -24.67
C PRO A 138 -17.15 11.62 -24.11
N LEU A 139 -17.72 10.74 -24.94
CA LEU A 139 -18.16 9.40 -24.54
C LEU A 139 -16.97 8.51 -24.14
N LEU A 140 -15.89 8.54 -24.94
CA LEU A 140 -14.65 7.80 -24.63
C LEU A 140 -14.01 8.31 -23.34
N LEU A 141 -13.99 9.62 -23.12
CA LEU A 141 -13.51 10.23 -21.88
C LEU A 141 -14.36 9.80 -20.67
N ALA A 142 -15.69 9.74 -20.80
CA ALA A 142 -16.57 9.28 -19.74
C ALA A 142 -16.32 7.80 -19.39
N CYS A 143 -16.10 6.95 -20.40
CA CYS A 143 -15.76 5.54 -20.17
C CYS A 143 -14.39 5.39 -19.48
N ALA A 144 -13.39 6.17 -19.89
CA ALA A 144 -12.07 6.17 -19.26
C ALA A 144 -12.14 6.64 -17.79
N ALA A 145 -12.94 7.66 -17.49
CA ALA A 145 -13.17 8.12 -16.13
C ALA A 145 -13.87 7.06 -15.27
N ALA A 146 -14.91 6.41 -15.79
CA ALA A 146 -15.60 5.32 -15.10
C ALA A 146 -14.66 4.14 -14.82
N ALA A 147 -13.82 3.76 -15.79
CA ALA A 147 -12.82 2.70 -15.62
C ALA A 147 -11.79 3.08 -14.53
N ALA A 148 -11.34 4.33 -14.49
CA ALA A 148 -10.40 4.80 -13.48
C ALA A 148 -11.01 4.76 -12.06
N ILE A 149 -12.28 5.16 -11.91
CA ILE A 149 -12.99 5.11 -10.62
C ILE A 149 -13.17 3.65 -10.17
N LEU A 150 -13.63 2.77 -11.06
CA LEU A 150 -13.77 1.35 -10.76
C LEU A 150 -12.43 0.73 -10.37
N GLY A 151 -11.36 1.04 -11.09
CA GLY A 151 -10.00 0.59 -10.77
C GLY A 151 -9.52 1.09 -9.41
N ALA A 152 -9.81 2.35 -9.06
CA ALA A 152 -9.44 2.91 -7.75
C ALA A 152 -10.21 2.25 -6.59
N VAL A 153 -11.52 2.05 -6.74
CA VAL A 153 -12.36 1.39 -5.72
C VAL A 153 -11.93 -0.07 -5.54
N ALA A 154 -11.69 -0.77 -6.65
CA ALA A 154 -11.20 -2.14 -6.68
C ALA A 154 -9.84 -2.29 -5.99
N GLY A 155 -8.90 -1.38 -6.25
CA GLY A 155 -7.56 -1.41 -5.66
C GLY A 155 -7.54 -1.16 -4.16
N LEU A 156 -8.52 -0.41 -3.62
CA LEU A 156 -8.59 -0.08 -2.18
C LEU A 156 -9.26 -1.17 -1.33
N GLY A 157 -10.10 -2.00 -1.93
CA GLY A 157 -10.92 -2.99 -1.21
C GLY A 157 -10.37 -4.40 -1.17
N VAL A 158 -9.50 -4.78 -2.12
CA VAL A 158 -9.11 -6.18 -2.33
C VAL A 158 -7.71 -6.52 -1.79
N PHE A 159 -6.79 -5.54 -1.76
CA PHE A 159 -5.38 -5.82 -1.47
C PHE A 159 -5.08 -5.79 0.04
N PRO A 160 -4.43 -6.81 0.62
CA PRO A 160 -4.05 -6.81 2.03
C PRO A 160 -3.08 -5.65 2.31
N ARG A 161 -3.40 -4.85 3.33
CA ARG A 161 -2.71 -3.57 3.58
C ARG A 161 -1.36 -3.73 4.25
N GLU A 162 -1.15 -4.85 4.92
CA GLU A 162 0.11 -5.22 5.58
C GLU A 162 1.24 -5.42 4.55
N LEU A 163 0.88 -5.80 3.32
CA LEU A 163 1.78 -5.98 2.19
C LEU A 163 1.80 -4.77 1.25
N ALA A 164 1.05 -3.71 1.57
CA ALA A 164 1.04 -2.51 0.76
C ALA A 164 2.42 -1.86 0.78
N LEU A 165 2.93 -1.55 -0.41
CA LEU A 165 4.14 -0.74 -0.50
C LEU A 165 3.87 0.64 0.13
N PRO A 166 4.88 1.26 0.76
CA PRO A 166 4.73 2.60 1.30
C PRO A 166 4.21 3.55 0.21
N THR A 167 3.54 4.63 0.61
CA THR A 167 3.13 5.61 -0.39
C THR A 167 4.37 6.32 -0.95
N PRO A 168 4.44 6.56 -2.27
CA PRO A 168 5.58 7.24 -2.85
C PRO A 168 5.67 8.66 -2.27
N PRO A 169 6.89 9.18 -2.00
CA PRO A 169 7.04 10.51 -1.40
C PRO A 169 6.45 11.57 -2.33
N LEU A 170 5.90 12.65 -1.77
CA LEU A 170 5.31 13.75 -2.54
C LEU A 170 6.27 14.31 -3.61
N LYS A 171 7.59 14.25 -3.35
CA LYS A 171 8.64 14.63 -4.30
C LYS A 171 8.60 13.84 -5.61
N SER A 172 8.12 12.61 -5.61
CA SER A 172 7.99 11.78 -6.83
C SER A 172 6.91 12.29 -7.79
N PHE A 173 5.95 13.06 -7.28
CA PHE A 173 4.88 13.69 -8.07
C PHE A 173 5.32 15.02 -8.71
N THR A 174 6.58 15.45 -8.54
CA THR A 174 7.12 16.62 -9.25
C THR A 174 7.00 16.49 -10.77
N ALA A 175 7.05 15.27 -11.30
CA ALA A 175 6.80 14.99 -12.72
C ALA A 175 5.39 15.37 -13.18
N MET A 176 4.42 15.54 -12.27
CA MET A 176 3.06 15.99 -12.59
C MET A 176 3.05 17.44 -13.09
N VAL A 177 4.05 18.26 -12.74
CA VAL A 177 4.19 19.65 -13.23
C VAL A 177 4.41 19.70 -14.75
N LEU A 178 4.86 18.60 -15.37
CA LEU A 178 4.97 18.53 -16.83
C LEU A 178 3.60 18.52 -17.54
N LEU A 179 2.51 18.12 -16.89
CA LEU A 179 1.16 18.11 -17.48
C LEU A 179 0.68 19.52 -17.90
N PRO A 180 0.65 20.53 -17.02
CA PRO A 180 0.26 21.88 -17.42
C PRO A 180 1.28 22.50 -18.38
N LEU A 181 2.56 22.15 -18.27
CA LEU A 181 3.61 22.67 -19.15
C LEU A 181 3.45 22.16 -20.59
N THR A 182 3.16 20.87 -20.77
CA THR A 182 2.91 20.28 -22.10
C THR A 182 1.61 20.79 -22.69
N TYR A 183 0.58 21.03 -21.87
CA TYR A 183 -0.66 21.66 -22.31
C TYR A 183 -0.42 23.07 -22.86
N LEU A 184 0.28 23.93 -22.12
CA LEU A 184 0.59 25.30 -22.56
C LEU A 184 1.42 25.31 -23.84
N ALA A 185 2.40 24.41 -23.96
CA ALA A 185 3.21 24.27 -25.17
C ALA A 185 2.36 23.86 -26.39
N LEU A 186 1.43 22.91 -26.22
CA LEU A 186 0.52 22.46 -27.27
C LEU A 186 -0.46 23.56 -27.69
N VAL A 187 -0.98 24.35 -26.74
CA VAL A 187 -1.84 25.50 -27.03
C VAL A 187 -1.08 26.59 -27.79
N ALA A 188 0.16 26.88 -27.40
CA ALA A 188 1.01 27.85 -28.10
C ALA A 188 1.33 27.40 -29.54
N LEU A 189 1.62 26.11 -29.75
CA LEU A 189 1.78 25.51 -31.09
C LEU A 189 0.49 25.56 -31.92
N GLY A 190 -0.66 25.40 -31.28
CA GLY A 190 -1.98 25.61 -31.88
C GLY A 190 -2.16 27.03 -32.42
N MET A 191 -1.70 28.04 -31.68
CA MET A 191 -1.75 29.44 -32.13
C MET A 191 -0.81 29.75 -33.30
N VAL A 192 0.26 28.97 -33.48
CA VAL A 192 1.24 29.12 -34.58
C VAL A 192 0.75 28.43 -35.88
N GLY A 193 -0.44 27.84 -35.88
CA GLY A 193 -1.08 27.29 -37.08
C GLY A 193 -0.96 25.77 -37.25
N VAL A 194 -0.43 25.07 -36.24
CA VAL A 194 -0.49 23.59 -36.20
C VAL A 194 -1.85 23.20 -35.63
N GLY A 195 -2.77 22.73 -36.47
CA GLY A 195 -4.10 22.31 -36.05
C GLY A 195 -4.07 21.12 -35.09
N ILE A 196 -3.99 21.39 -33.79
CA ILE A 196 -4.09 20.37 -32.73
C ILE A 196 -5.56 20.33 -32.29
N GLU A 197 -6.28 19.30 -32.73
CA GLU A 197 -7.73 19.16 -32.50
C GLU A 197 -8.08 18.93 -31.01
N CYS A 198 -7.18 18.28 -30.23
CA CYS A 198 -7.41 17.92 -28.83
C CYS A 198 -6.15 18.10 -27.94
N PRO A 199 -5.76 19.33 -27.58
CA PRO A 199 -4.54 19.59 -26.80
C PRO A 199 -4.57 18.98 -25.40
N VAL A 200 -5.76 18.81 -24.80
CA VAL A 200 -5.93 18.21 -23.47
C VAL A 200 -5.55 16.73 -23.46
N LEU A 201 -6.04 15.95 -24.43
CA LEU A 201 -5.74 14.51 -24.53
C LEU A 201 -4.24 14.27 -24.81
N LEU A 202 -3.65 15.09 -25.68
CA LEU A 202 -2.21 15.01 -25.97
C LEU A 202 -1.35 15.40 -24.77
N SER A 203 -1.72 16.46 -24.04
CA SER A 203 -0.97 16.87 -22.84
C SER A 203 -0.99 15.79 -21.75
N THR A 204 -2.13 15.11 -21.57
CA THR A 204 -2.31 14.06 -20.57
C THR A 204 -1.58 12.79 -20.97
N ALA A 205 -1.63 12.40 -22.25
CA ALA A 205 -0.85 11.28 -22.77
C ALA A 205 0.67 11.52 -22.65
N LEU A 206 1.15 12.71 -23.00
CA LEU A 206 2.58 13.03 -22.93
C LEU A 206 3.06 13.23 -21.49
N GLY A 207 2.26 13.85 -20.63
CA GLY A 207 2.61 14.11 -19.23
C GLY A 207 2.57 12.85 -18.34
N THR A 208 1.80 11.82 -18.72
CA THR A 208 1.74 10.55 -17.96
C THR A 208 2.99 9.69 -18.15
N ILE A 209 3.70 9.80 -19.27
CA ILE A 209 4.93 9.05 -19.54
C ILE A 209 6.02 9.33 -18.48
N PRO A 210 6.50 10.58 -18.26
CA PRO A 210 7.53 10.84 -17.26
C PRO A 210 7.07 10.52 -15.84
N LEU A 211 5.79 10.76 -15.53
CA LEU A 211 5.21 10.38 -14.24
C LEU A 211 5.25 8.87 -14.02
N SER A 212 4.93 8.07 -15.04
CA SER A 212 4.99 6.61 -14.95
C SER A 212 6.43 6.10 -14.74
N LEU A 213 7.41 6.75 -15.37
CA LEU A 213 8.83 6.39 -15.25
C LEU A 213 9.37 6.68 -13.84
N THR A 214 9.06 7.86 -13.28
CA THR A 214 9.50 8.19 -11.91
C THR A 214 8.87 7.24 -10.90
N GLN A 215 7.57 6.95 -11.04
CA GLN A 215 6.86 5.99 -10.18
C GLN A 215 7.42 4.57 -10.31
N LEU A 216 7.70 4.10 -11.53
CA LEU A 216 8.31 2.79 -11.75
C LEU A 216 9.70 2.70 -11.13
N SER A 217 10.51 3.75 -11.29
CA SER A 217 11.87 3.79 -10.73
C SER A 217 11.84 3.73 -9.19
N TRP A 218 10.92 4.45 -8.56
CA TRP A 218 10.73 4.44 -7.12
C TRP A 218 10.28 3.06 -6.64
N ARG A 219 9.26 2.47 -7.29
CA ARG A 219 8.79 1.10 -6.98
C ARG A 219 9.92 0.07 -7.08
N ARG A 220 10.76 0.15 -8.11
CA ARG A 220 11.92 -0.75 -8.27
C ARG A 220 12.91 -0.64 -7.10
N ARG A 221 13.19 0.57 -6.61
CA ARG A 221 14.10 0.78 -5.47
C ARG A 221 13.54 0.20 -4.17
N VAL A 222 12.25 0.41 -3.94
CA VAL A 222 11.56 -0.14 -2.75
C VAL A 222 11.55 -1.66 -2.80
N LEU A 223 11.16 -2.26 -3.93
CA LEU A 223 11.19 -3.72 -4.11
C LEU A 223 12.60 -4.31 -3.97
N ALA A 224 13.63 -3.60 -4.44
CA ALA A 224 15.01 -4.02 -4.24
C ALA A 224 15.38 -4.05 -2.75
N THR A 225 14.91 -3.07 -1.98
CA THR A 225 15.14 -3.01 -0.52
C THR A 225 14.42 -4.16 0.19
N TYR A 226 13.16 -4.46 -0.13
CA TYR A 226 12.47 -5.63 0.42
C TYR A 226 13.14 -6.97 0.04
N ARG A 227 13.66 -7.10 -1.19
CA ARG A 227 14.42 -8.29 -1.59
C ARG A 227 15.69 -8.47 -0.77
N GLU A 228 16.39 -7.36 -0.54
CA GLU A 228 17.59 -7.35 0.31
C GLU A 228 17.24 -7.72 1.76
N ALA A 229 16.19 -7.12 2.34
CA ALA A 229 15.69 -7.46 3.67
C ALA A 229 15.36 -8.96 3.79
N ARG A 230 14.62 -9.50 2.81
CA ARG A 230 14.29 -10.93 2.76
C ARG A 230 15.54 -11.80 2.72
N GLU A 231 16.55 -11.41 1.94
CA GLU A 231 17.79 -12.17 1.85
C GLU A 231 18.58 -12.13 3.16
N LEU A 232 18.60 -10.99 3.85
CA LEU A 232 19.21 -10.85 5.18
C LEU A 232 18.49 -11.74 6.20
N VAL A 233 17.16 -11.70 6.26
CA VAL A 233 16.36 -12.57 7.15
C VAL A 233 16.61 -14.05 6.84
N ARG A 234 16.68 -14.43 5.56
CA ARG A 234 16.99 -15.82 5.16
C ARG A 234 18.38 -16.24 5.62
N LYS A 235 19.40 -15.38 5.46
CA LYS A 235 20.78 -15.65 5.92
C LYS A 235 20.83 -15.76 7.43
N ALA A 236 20.13 -14.89 8.15
CA ALA A 236 20.03 -14.93 9.61
C ALA A 236 19.35 -16.23 10.09
N GLY A 237 18.24 -16.64 9.47
CA GLY A 237 17.54 -17.88 9.83
C GLY A 237 18.33 -19.16 9.55
N MET A 238 19.28 -19.13 8.60
CA MET A 238 20.18 -20.25 8.32
C MET A 238 21.46 -20.23 9.19
N ALA A 239 21.69 -19.18 9.98
CA ALA A 239 22.89 -19.03 10.78
C ALA A 239 22.71 -19.71 12.15
N SER A 240 23.53 -20.72 12.44
CA SER A 240 23.46 -21.46 13.70
C SER A 240 24.22 -20.81 14.87
N TYR A 241 25.19 -19.94 14.60
CA TYR A 241 26.07 -19.37 15.63
C TYR A 241 26.31 -17.88 15.48
N ASN A 242 26.93 -17.43 14.38
CA ASN A 242 27.24 -16.01 14.19
C ASN A 242 26.37 -15.39 13.11
N VAL A 243 25.25 -14.81 13.53
CA VAL A 243 24.29 -14.13 12.66
C VAL A 243 24.97 -12.97 11.91
N PHE A 244 25.82 -12.19 12.58
CA PHE A 244 26.50 -11.04 11.95
C PHE A 244 27.50 -11.45 10.87
N ALA A 245 28.25 -12.53 11.10
CA ALA A 245 29.14 -13.09 10.07
C ALA A 245 28.35 -13.69 8.89
N ALA A 246 27.24 -14.38 9.17
CA ALA A 246 26.38 -14.97 8.14
C ALA A 246 25.64 -13.92 7.29
N LEU A 247 25.32 -12.76 7.89
CA LEU A 247 24.74 -11.62 7.19
C LEU A 247 25.73 -10.96 6.21
N GLY A 248 27.04 -11.16 6.41
CA GLY A 248 28.08 -10.55 5.57
C GLY A 248 28.16 -9.02 5.68
N ILE A 249 27.57 -8.46 6.74
CA ILE A 249 27.55 -7.02 7.00
C ILE A 249 28.80 -6.66 7.80
N LYS A 250 29.57 -5.68 7.31
CA LYS A 250 30.78 -5.19 7.99
C LYS A 250 30.48 -4.25 9.17
N ASP A 251 29.38 -3.51 9.09
CA ASP A 251 28.95 -2.56 10.11
C ASP A 251 27.48 -2.84 10.54
N PRO A 252 27.23 -3.29 11.77
CA PRO A 252 25.88 -3.57 12.25
C PRO A 252 24.97 -2.33 12.28
N ALA A 253 25.52 -1.10 12.27
CA ALA A 253 24.74 0.13 12.14
C ALA A 253 23.95 0.19 10.82
N TYR A 254 24.33 -0.59 9.81
CA TYR A 254 23.58 -0.72 8.56
C TYR A 254 22.13 -1.20 8.77
N LEU A 255 21.90 -2.09 9.75
CA LEU A 255 20.57 -2.59 10.10
C LEU A 255 19.68 -1.51 10.75
N LEU A 256 20.30 -0.45 11.29
CA LEU A 256 19.62 0.69 11.90
C LEU A 256 19.48 1.89 10.95
N SER A 257 19.90 1.74 9.69
CA SER A 257 19.79 2.83 8.72
C SER A 257 18.33 3.09 8.35
N GLY A 258 17.97 4.36 8.09
CA GLY A 258 16.63 4.75 7.63
C GLY A 258 16.28 4.29 6.20
N ARG A 259 16.99 3.26 5.71
CA ARG A 259 16.72 2.58 4.44
C ARG A 259 15.58 1.57 4.58
N TRP A 260 15.42 0.98 5.77
CA TRP A 260 14.44 -0.05 6.08
C TRP A 260 13.10 0.54 6.49
#